data_AF-A0A7J5C145-F1
#
_entry.id   AF-A0A7J5C145-F1
#
_cell.length_a   1.000
_cell.length_b   1.000
_cell.length_c   1.000
_cell.angle_alpha   90.00
_cell.angle_beta   90.00
_cell.angle_gamma   90.00
#
_symmetry.space_group_name_H-M   'P 1'
#
loop_
_entity.id
_entity.type
_entity.pdbx_description
1 polymer ?
#
loop_
_entity_poly.entity_id
_entity_poly.type
_entity_poly.pdbx_seq_one_letter_code
_entity_poly.pdbx_strand_id
1 'polypeptide(L)'
;MRLGGLERRVRHGVGSSRVPRRGLARGSSLDRGARPSDRAIGGAGGPHPGPRVTRRGNAGYARDVEDRTVSPAVRGRTVDDETRCVHYATVLDVVAIRFHCCDAYWPCAECHEEGAGHEAVRVPVADRDRPGILCGVCRHELSVTTYLRVEVSIWSLEGH
;
A
#
# COMPACT_ATOMS: atom_id res chain seq x y z
N MET A 1 -26.32 -48.00 -21.28
CA MET A 1 -25.63 -48.79 -20.23
C MET A 1 -25.59 -47.95 -18.97
N ARG A 2 -25.96 -48.57 -17.84
CA ARG A 2 -26.10 -47.98 -16.52
C ARG A 2 -24.75 -47.73 -15.82
N LEU A 3 -24.84 -47.02 -14.69
CA LEU A 3 -23.97 -47.02 -13.50
C LEU A 3 -22.85 -45.97 -13.56
N GLY A 4 -22.60 -45.11 -12.57
CA GLY A 4 -23.04 -44.96 -11.18
C GLY A 4 -22.00 -44.02 -10.54
N GLY A 5 -22.40 -42.92 -9.91
CA GLY A 5 -22.57 -42.90 -8.46
C GLY A 5 -21.28 -43.25 -7.70
N LEU A 6 -20.46 -42.24 -7.36
CA LEU A 6 -19.51 -42.36 -6.24
C LEU A 6 -19.28 -41.01 -5.55
N GLU A 7 -20.32 -40.58 -4.86
CA GLU A 7 -20.26 -39.61 -3.77
C GLU A 7 -19.22 -40.02 -2.71
N ARG A 8 -18.17 -39.20 -2.57
CA ARG A 8 -17.19 -39.32 -1.49
C ARG A 8 -17.75 -38.70 -0.21
N ARG A 9 -17.95 -39.57 0.79
CA ARG A 9 -18.27 -39.23 2.17
C ARG A 9 -17.21 -38.30 2.76
N VAL A 10 -17.62 -37.11 3.20
CA VAL A 10 -16.86 -36.33 4.18
C VAL A 10 -17.36 -36.76 5.56
N ARG A 11 -16.49 -37.41 6.33
CA ARG A 11 -16.65 -37.59 7.77
C ARG A 11 -15.37 -37.13 8.43
N HIS A 12 -15.38 -36.00 9.12
CA HIS A 12 -14.63 -35.83 10.36
C HIS A 12 -15.38 -34.83 11.24
N GLY A 13 -15.98 -35.35 12.30
CA GLY A 13 -16.30 -34.59 13.49
C GLY A 13 -15.27 -34.90 14.56
N VAL A 14 -14.84 -33.87 15.28
CA VAL A 14 -14.42 -33.77 16.70
C VAL A 14 -14.01 -32.29 16.86
N GLY A 15 -14.47 -31.49 17.82
CA GLY A 15 -14.70 -31.77 19.23
C GLY A 15 -13.49 -31.27 20.03
N SER A 16 -13.74 -30.42 21.03
CA SER A 16 -12.80 -29.88 22.05
C SER A 16 -12.02 -28.61 21.62
N SER A 17 -11.85 -27.57 22.44
CA SER A 17 -11.86 -27.51 23.90
C SER A 17 -12.12 -26.09 24.42
N ARG A 18 -12.74 -26.03 25.60
CA ARG A 18 -13.09 -24.84 26.37
C ARG A 18 -11.83 -24.14 26.89
N VAL A 19 -11.73 -22.84 26.70
CA VAL A 19 -10.73 -21.98 27.36
C VAL A 19 -11.24 -21.62 28.76
N PRO A 20 -10.47 -21.84 29.85
CA PRO A 20 -10.86 -21.36 31.16
C PRO A 20 -10.59 -19.86 31.31
N ARG A 21 -11.58 -19.16 31.84
CA ARG A 21 -11.47 -17.79 32.35
C ARG A 21 -10.61 -17.77 33.62
N ARG A 22 -9.62 -16.88 33.68
CA ARG A 22 -9.09 -16.36 34.95
C ARG A 22 -9.27 -14.85 34.97
N GLY A 23 -9.95 -14.38 36.01
CA GLY A 23 -10.23 -12.98 36.24
C GLY A 23 -9.27 -12.31 37.22
N LEU A 24 -9.33 -10.97 37.15
CA LEU A 24 -9.34 -9.98 38.24
C LEU A 24 -8.10 -9.83 39.14
N ALA A 25 -7.48 -8.64 39.07
CA ALA A 25 -7.35 -7.65 40.16
C ALA A 25 -6.52 -6.45 39.64
N ARG A 26 -7.08 -5.23 39.51
CA ARG A 26 -7.20 -4.14 40.51
C ARG A 26 -5.86 -3.53 40.96
N GLY A 27 -5.75 -2.21 40.81
CA GLY A 27 -4.78 -1.35 41.49
C GLY A 27 -4.59 0.01 40.80
N SER A 28 -5.45 1.01 41.06
CA SER A 28 -5.13 2.22 41.87
C SER A 28 -4.29 3.26 41.11
N SER A 29 -4.89 4.24 40.41
CA SER A 29 -5.28 5.55 40.98
C SER A 29 -4.35 6.00 42.09
N LEU A 30 -3.41 6.91 41.79
CA LEU A 30 -3.12 8.09 42.61
C LEU A 30 -2.41 9.15 41.75
N ASP A 31 -3.22 10.15 41.43
CA ASP A 31 -2.92 11.54 41.13
C ASP A 31 -1.70 12.09 41.92
N ARG A 32 -0.79 12.76 41.24
CA ARG A 32 0.09 13.77 41.84
C ARG A 32 0.45 14.81 40.78
N GLY A 33 -0.37 15.86 40.74
CA GLY A 33 -0.07 17.08 40.02
C GLY A 33 1.23 17.74 40.49
N ALA A 34 1.94 18.35 39.54
CA ALA A 34 2.92 19.40 39.78
C ALA A 34 2.61 20.58 38.84
N ARG A 35 2.66 21.76 39.45
CA ARG A 35 2.04 23.02 39.05
C ARG A 35 2.79 23.75 37.92
N PRO A 36 2.12 24.64 37.18
CA PRO A 36 2.76 25.57 36.25
C PRO A 36 3.30 26.80 37.00
N SER A 37 4.59 27.03 36.85
CA SER A 37 5.35 28.19 37.32
C SER A 37 6.54 28.29 36.34
N ASP A 38 6.80 29.32 35.56
CA ASP A 38 6.49 30.73 35.71
C ASP A 38 6.55 31.45 34.36
N ARG A 39 5.60 32.34 34.14
CA ARG A 39 5.78 33.73 33.69
C ARG A 39 6.98 33.99 32.75
N ALA A 40 6.71 34.00 31.45
CA ALA A 40 7.55 34.69 30.47
C ALA A 40 7.50 36.21 30.73
N ILE A 41 8.62 36.77 31.19
CA ILE A 41 8.83 38.21 31.27
C ILE A 41 9.33 38.68 29.91
N GLY A 42 8.55 39.53 29.24
CA GLY A 42 8.96 40.24 28.04
C GLY A 42 10.17 41.15 28.34
N GLY A 43 11.22 40.99 27.54
CA GLY A 43 12.45 41.77 27.61
C GLY A 43 12.74 42.38 26.24
N ALA A 44 13.07 43.67 26.27
CA ALA A 44 13.12 44.63 25.18
C ALA A 44 14.16 44.34 24.08
N GLY A 45 13.92 44.96 22.93
CA GLY A 45 14.76 44.91 21.74
C GLY A 45 16.20 45.36 21.95
N GLY A 46 17.11 44.66 21.27
CA GLY A 46 18.48 45.08 21.00
C GLY A 46 18.63 45.51 19.53
N PRO A 47 19.50 46.47 19.23
CA PRO A 47 19.62 47.09 17.90
C PRO A 47 20.23 46.14 16.87
N HIS A 48 19.64 46.14 15.68
CA HIS A 48 20.15 45.48 14.48
C HIS A 48 21.58 45.93 14.13
N PRO A 49 22.56 45.02 14.02
CA PRO A 49 23.69 45.24 13.15
C PRO A 49 23.28 44.92 11.71
N GLY A 50 23.35 45.93 10.82
CA GLY A 50 23.13 45.78 9.39
C GLY A 50 24.07 44.74 8.75
N PRO A 51 23.73 44.23 7.55
CA PRO A 51 24.42 43.10 6.96
C PRO A 51 25.83 43.51 6.51
N ARG A 52 26.86 42.92 7.15
CA ARG A 52 28.19 42.84 6.53
C ARG A 52 28.08 41.86 5.37
N VAL A 53 28.04 42.39 4.14
CA VAL A 53 28.15 41.60 2.91
C VAL A 53 29.54 40.94 2.92
N THR A 54 29.60 39.69 3.37
CA THR A 54 30.71 38.80 3.08
C THR A 54 30.51 38.28 1.66
N ARG A 55 31.59 38.28 0.89
CA ARG A 55 31.69 37.87 -0.52
C ARG A 55 30.96 36.54 -0.73
N ARG A 56 29.83 36.59 -1.44
CA ARG A 56 28.98 35.43 -1.73
C ARG A 56 29.74 34.45 -2.62
N GLY A 57 30.31 33.40 -2.02
CA GLY A 57 30.56 32.15 -2.76
C GLY A 57 29.23 31.64 -3.32
N ASN A 58 29.26 31.01 -4.49
CA ASN A 58 28.10 30.50 -5.22
C ASN A 58 27.38 29.30 -4.53
N ALA A 59 27.22 29.33 -3.21
CA ALA A 59 26.46 28.35 -2.44
C ALA A 59 24.94 28.59 -2.55
N GLY A 60 24.44 28.76 -3.78
CA GLY A 60 23.07 29.20 -4.06
C GLY A 60 22.20 28.21 -4.83
N TYR A 61 22.70 27.03 -5.20
CA TYR A 61 21.92 26.00 -5.93
C TYR A 61 22.15 24.58 -5.39
N ALA A 62 22.67 24.45 -4.17
CA ALA A 62 22.94 23.15 -3.54
C ALA A 62 22.06 22.90 -2.31
N ARG A 63 20.77 23.22 -2.40
CA ARG A 63 19.78 22.83 -1.38
C ARG A 63 18.51 22.38 -2.10
N ASP A 64 18.12 21.14 -1.80
CA ASP A 64 16.86 20.46 -2.17
C ASP A 64 16.86 19.69 -3.50
N VAL A 65 17.87 18.83 -3.66
CA VAL A 65 17.83 17.66 -4.56
C VAL A 65 17.25 16.49 -3.76
N GLU A 66 15.92 16.36 -3.64
CA GLU A 66 15.30 15.16 -3.01
C GLU A 66 13.76 15.09 -3.19
N ASP A 67 13.23 15.42 -4.36
CA ASP A 67 11.89 14.98 -4.76
C ASP A 67 11.87 14.61 -6.24
N ARG A 68 12.59 13.53 -6.55
CA ARG A 68 12.39 12.80 -7.81
C ARG A 68 11.41 11.69 -7.50
N THR A 69 10.12 11.98 -7.63
CA THR A 69 8.99 11.03 -7.68
C THR A 69 9.41 9.57 -7.67
N VAL A 70 9.56 8.99 -6.47
CA VAL A 70 9.95 7.58 -6.32
C VAL A 70 8.75 6.76 -6.79
N SER A 71 8.91 6.06 -7.92
CA SER A 71 7.86 5.18 -8.41
C SER A 71 7.53 4.10 -7.37
N PRO A 72 6.26 3.69 -7.23
CA PRO A 72 5.90 2.68 -6.24
C PRO A 72 6.71 1.39 -6.41
N ALA A 73 7.18 0.82 -5.30
CA ALA A 73 7.92 -0.43 -5.32
C ALA A 73 7.00 -1.60 -5.65
N VAL A 74 7.46 -2.49 -6.54
CA VAL A 74 6.75 -3.71 -6.93
C VAL A 74 7.39 -4.90 -6.24
N ARG A 75 6.57 -5.72 -5.57
CA ARG A 75 7.00 -6.89 -4.81
C ARG A 75 6.79 -8.17 -5.64
N GLY A 76 7.56 -9.21 -5.34
CA GLY A 76 7.45 -10.51 -6.00
C GLY A 76 8.63 -10.80 -6.92
N ARG A 77 8.56 -11.94 -7.60
CA ARG A 77 9.63 -12.44 -8.48
C ARG A 77 9.43 -11.87 -9.88
N THR A 78 9.78 -10.61 -10.08
CA THR A 78 9.77 -9.97 -11.41
C THR A 78 10.92 -10.49 -12.28
N VAL A 79 10.69 -10.54 -13.59
CA VAL A 79 11.70 -10.97 -14.58
C VAL A 79 12.31 -9.80 -15.36
N ASP A 80 11.69 -8.63 -15.27
CA ASP A 80 12.13 -7.37 -15.87
C ASP A 80 11.64 -6.16 -15.06
N ASP A 81 11.91 -4.95 -15.56
CA ASP A 81 11.49 -3.68 -14.96
C ASP A 81 10.05 -3.29 -15.30
N GLU A 82 9.42 -3.99 -16.25
CA GLU A 82 8.05 -3.75 -16.72
C GLU A 82 7.01 -4.54 -15.91
N THR A 83 7.39 -5.02 -14.73
CA THR A 83 6.54 -5.72 -13.75
C THR A 83 6.12 -7.14 -14.12
N ARG A 84 6.59 -7.69 -15.26
CA ARG A 84 6.35 -9.10 -15.60
C ARG A 84 6.94 -10.01 -14.54
N CYS A 85 6.30 -11.13 -14.25
CA CYS A 85 6.75 -12.06 -13.22
C CYS A 85 6.98 -13.47 -13.76
N VAL A 86 7.56 -14.33 -12.93
CA VAL A 86 7.81 -15.74 -13.31
C VAL A 86 6.54 -16.55 -13.62
N HIS A 87 5.36 -16.07 -13.18
CA HIS A 87 4.07 -16.71 -13.47
C HIS A 87 3.46 -16.21 -14.79
N TYR A 88 3.57 -14.91 -15.06
CA TYR A 88 3.00 -14.24 -16.23
C TYR A 88 4.03 -13.26 -16.82
N ALA A 89 4.49 -13.56 -18.04
CA ALA A 89 5.56 -12.83 -18.71
C ALA A 89 5.32 -12.62 -20.22
N THR A 90 4.05 -12.52 -20.62
CA THR A 90 3.69 -12.12 -21.97
C THR A 90 3.87 -10.60 -22.15
N VAL A 91 3.75 -10.14 -23.39
CA VAL A 91 3.80 -8.69 -23.72
C VAL A 91 2.67 -7.89 -23.08
N LEU A 92 1.59 -8.55 -22.64
CA LEU A 92 0.43 -7.92 -22.00
C LEU A 92 0.57 -7.81 -20.47
N ASP A 93 1.47 -8.57 -19.86
CA ASP A 93 1.61 -8.69 -18.39
C ASP A 93 2.45 -7.55 -17.78
N VAL A 94 2.23 -6.32 -18.25
CA VAL A 94 3.03 -5.14 -17.91
C VAL A 94 2.42 -4.30 -16.78
N VAL A 95 1.57 -4.89 -15.96
CA VAL A 95 0.89 -4.18 -14.87
C VAL A 95 1.15 -4.84 -13.52
N ALA A 96 1.25 -4.03 -12.47
CA ALA A 96 1.22 -4.48 -11.09
C ALA A 96 -0.10 -4.03 -10.42
N ILE A 97 -0.68 -4.92 -9.64
CA ILE A 97 -1.95 -4.73 -8.95
C ILE A 97 -1.66 -4.32 -7.51
N ARG A 98 -2.28 -3.23 -7.05
CA ARG A 98 -2.31 -2.86 -5.63
C ARG A 98 -3.38 -3.67 -4.93
N PHE A 99 -2.96 -4.55 -4.02
CA PHE A 99 -3.88 -5.40 -3.28
C PHE A 99 -4.51 -4.64 -2.10
N HIS A 100 -5.84 -4.70 -1.97
CA HIS A 100 -6.60 -4.00 -0.92
C HIS A 100 -6.22 -4.42 0.51
N CYS A 101 -5.75 -5.66 0.69
CA CYS A 101 -5.37 -6.18 2.01
C CYS A 101 -4.08 -5.57 2.58
N CYS A 102 -3.17 -5.06 1.74
CA CYS A 102 -1.85 -4.61 2.19
C CYS A 102 -1.31 -3.34 1.50
N ASP A 103 -2.08 -2.75 0.59
CA ASP A 103 -1.71 -1.55 -0.18
C ASP A 103 -0.37 -1.64 -0.92
N ALA A 104 0.10 -2.85 -1.20
CA ALA A 104 1.34 -3.12 -1.91
C ALA A 104 1.07 -3.56 -3.36
N TYR A 105 1.98 -3.19 -4.25
CA TYR A 105 1.96 -3.59 -5.65
C TYR A 105 2.61 -4.96 -5.86
N TRP A 106 1.87 -5.86 -6.52
CA TRP A 106 2.32 -7.19 -6.92
C TRP A 106 1.96 -7.45 -8.39
N PRO A 107 2.84 -8.07 -9.20
CA PRO A 107 2.55 -8.40 -10.60
C PRO A 107 1.30 -9.26 -10.81
N CYS A 108 1.06 -10.21 -9.90
CA CYS A 108 -0.06 -11.14 -9.99
C CYS A 108 -0.47 -11.66 -8.60
N ALA A 109 -1.61 -12.36 -8.56
CA ALA A 109 -2.13 -12.96 -7.34
C ALA A 109 -1.23 -14.06 -6.76
N GLU A 110 -0.56 -14.86 -7.61
CA GLU A 110 0.37 -15.91 -7.16
C GLU A 110 1.60 -15.31 -6.47
N CYS A 111 2.19 -14.25 -7.03
CA CYS A 111 3.29 -13.54 -6.36
C CYS A 111 2.86 -12.98 -5.00
N HIS A 112 1.63 -12.50 -4.88
CA HIS A 112 1.08 -12.05 -3.61
C HIS A 112 0.91 -13.22 -2.63
N GLU A 113 0.30 -14.33 -3.04
CA GLU A 113 0.07 -15.50 -2.18
C GLU A 113 1.37 -16.05 -1.59
N GLU A 114 2.43 -16.08 -2.38
CA GLU A 114 3.75 -16.55 -1.96
C GLU A 114 4.47 -15.60 -1.00
N GLY A 115 4.23 -14.28 -1.14
CA GLY A 115 5.07 -13.25 -0.51
C GLY A 115 4.38 -12.42 0.57
N ALA A 116 3.04 -12.35 0.59
CA ALA A 116 2.31 -11.47 1.49
C ALA A 116 2.04 -12.10 2.87
N GLY A 117 2.05 -13.44 2.98
CA GLY A 117 1.76 -14.14 4.23
C GLY A 117 0.30 -14.06 4.67
N HIS A 118 -0.60 -13.62 3.80
CA HIS A 118 -2.04 -13.59 4.02
C HIS A 118 -2.80 -13.77 2.70
N GLU A 119 -4.07 -14.12 2.79
CA GLU A 119 -4.95 -14.25 1.62
C GLU A 119 -5.27 -12.89 1.00
N ALA A 120 -5.52 -12.88 -0.31
CA ALA A 120 -5.91 -11.68 -1.04
C ALA A 120 -7.36 -11.29 -0.70
N VAL A 121 -7.59 -9.99 -0.48
CA VAL A 121 -8.93 -9.43 -0.28
C VAL A 121 -9.37 -8.70 -1.55
N ARG A 122 -10.60 -8.98 -2.00
CA ARG A 122 -11.19 -8.30 -3.17
C ARG A 122 -11.44 -6.83 -2.87
N VAL A 123 -11.14 -5.97 -3.84
CA VAL A 123 -11.41 -4.53 -3.76
C VAL A 123 -12.93 -4.29 -3.72
N PRO A 124 -13.46 -3.59 -2.69
CA PRO A 124 -14.85 -3.15 -2.68
C PRO A 124 -15.19 -2.26 -3.88
N VAL A 125 -16.42 -2.31 -4.38
CA VAL A 125 -16.82 -1.50 -5.55
C VAL A 125 -16.59 -0.01 -5.30
N ALA A 126 -16.85 0.47 -4.09
CA ALA A 126 -16.67 1.87 -3.69
C ALA A 126 -15.21 2.35 -3.76
N ASP A 127 -14.24 1.44 -3.74
CA ASP A 127 -12.81 1.78 -3.74
C ASP A 127 -12.14 1.61 -5.12
N ARG A 128 -12.89 1.20 -6.16
CA ARG A 128 -12.34 0.96 -7.50
C ARG A 128 -11.85 2.21 -8.23
N ASP A 129 -12.29 3.38 -7.79
CA ASP A 129 -11.86 4.67 -8.35
C ASP A 129 -10.54 5.18 -7.77
N ARG A 130 -10.00 4.50 -6.74
CA ARG A 130 -8.65 4.80 -6.23
C ARG A 130 -7.57 4.16 -7.10
N PRO A 131 -6.32 4.70 -7.06
CA PRO A 131 -5.17 4.05 -7.70
C PRO A 131 -5.04 2.59 -7.28
N GLY A 132 -5.08 1.70 -8.25
CA GLY A 132 -5.11 0.25 -8.04
C GLY A 132 -4.23 -0.54 -9.01
N ILE A 133 -3.80 0.09 -10.10
CA ILE A 133 -3.02 -0.53 -11.17
C ILE A 133 -1.81 0.36 -11.47
N LEU A 134 -0.62 -0.20 -11.47
CA LEU A 134 0.61 0.48 -11.88
C LEU A 134 1.06 -0.08 -13.22
N CYS A 135 1.26 0.76 -14.23
CA CYS A 135 1.87 0.35 -15.48
C CYS A 135 3.39 0.24 -15.31
N GLY A 136 3.97 -0.91 -15.63
CA GLY A 136 5.41 -1.14 -15.61
C GLY A 136 6.19 -0.36 -16.67
N VAL A 137 5.57 -0.09 -17.82
CA VAL A 137 6.20 0.62 -18.95
C VAL A 137 6.33 2.12 -18.68
N CYS A 138 5.21 2.78 -18.38
CA CYS A 138 5.16 4.24 -18.23
C CYS A 138 5.12 4.71 -16.77
N ARG A 139 5.08 3.78 -15.81
CA ARG A 139 5.04 4.06 -14.36
C ARG A 139 3.83 4.86 -13.88
N HIS A 140 2.79 5.00 -14.71
CA HIS A 140 1.55 5.67 -14.34
C HIS A 140 0.64 4.78 -13.49
N GLU A 141 0.02 5.36 -12.47
CA GLU A 141 -0.98 4.69 -11.63
C GLU A 141 -2.39 4.99 -12.14
N LEU A 142 -3.16 3.95 -12.42
CA LEU A 142 -4.54 3.99 -12.88
C LEU A 142 -5.46 3.48 -11.77
N SER A 143 -6.70 3.99 -11.76
CA SER A 143 -7.76 3.34 -11.00
C SER A 143 -8.20 2.04 -11.68
N VAL A 144 -8.73 1.10 -10.90
CA VAL A 144 -9.27 -0.17 -11.41
C VAL A 144 -10.39 0.11 -12.43
N THR A 145 -11.25 1.10 -12.15
CA THR A 145 -12.30 1.53 -13.07
C THR A 145 -11.74 2.01 -14.42
N THR A 146 -10.67 2.82 -14.40
CA THR A 146 -10.07 3.36 -15.63
C THR A 146 -9.45 2.25 -16.46
N TYR A 147 -8.69 1.36 -15.82
CA TYR A 147 -8.07 0.21 -16.48
C TYR A 147 -9.11 -0.68 -17.19
N LEU A 148 -10.20 -1.04 -16.49
CA LEU A 148 -11.27 -1.89 -17.05
C LEU A 148 -12.08 -1.21 -18.17
N ARG A 149 -12.12 0.13 -18.22
CA ARG A 149 -12.86 0.86 -19.27
C ARG A 149 -12.17 0.77 -20.64
N VAL A 150 -10.84 0.70 -20.66
CA VAL A 150 -10.06 0.65 -21.91
C VAL A 150 -10.32 -0.65 -22.67
N GLU A 151 -10.52 -1.77 -21.98
CA GLU A 151 -10.89 -3.05 -22.60
C GLU A 151 -12.26 -3.03 -23.31
N VAL A 152 -13.23 -2.26 -22.80
CA VAL A 152 -14.60 -2.22 -23.36
C VAL A 152 -14.69 -1.36 -24.63
N SER A 153 -13.70 -0.48 -24.86
CA SER A 153 -13.73 0.48 -25.97
C SER A 153 -13.30 -0.13 -27.31
N ILE A 154 -12.58 -1.25 -27.30
CA ILE A 154 -12.15 -1.97 -28.51
C ILE A 154 -13.32 -2.75 -29.13
N TRP A 155 -14.17 -3.38 -28.31
CA TRP A 155 -15.28 -4.21 -28.79
C TRP A 155 -16.52 -3.43 -29.27
N SER A 156 -16.60 -2.12 -29.05
CA SER A 156 -17.73 -1.28 -29.49
C SER A 156 -17.50 -0.58 -30.83
N LEU A 157 -16.29 -0.62 -31.40
CA LEU A 157 -15.97 0.06 -32.67
C LEU A 157 -15.90 -0.88 -33.90
N GLU A 158 -15.84 -2.20 -33.71
CA GLU A 158 -15.78 -3.19 -34.80
C GLU A 158 -17.16 -3.80 -35.13
N GLY A 159 -18.23 -3.01 -34.96
CA GLY A 159 -19.62 -3.43 -35.15
C GLY A 159 -20.41 -2.56 -36.14
N HIS A 160 -19.80 -2.16 -37.25
CA HIS A 160 -20.48 -1.54 -38.40
C HIS A 160 -20.18 -2.29 -39.69
#